data_AF-A0A8J9YVC4-F1
#
_entry.id   AF-A0A8J9YVC4-F1
#
_cell.length_a   1.000
_cell.length_b   1.000
_cell.length_c   1.000
_cell.angle_alpha   90.00
_cell.angle_beta   90.00
_cell.angle_gamma   90.00
#
_symmetry.space_group_name_H-M   'P 1'
#
loop_
_entity.id
_entity.type
_entity.pdbx_description
1 polymer ?
#
loop_
_entity_poly.entity_id
_entity_poly.type
_entity_poly.pdbx_seq_one_letter_code
_entity_poly.pdbx_strand_id
1 'polypeptide(L)'
;MEQPATPVSTSDQARAQPLRYRDPNALPRRSRPSDDPVAKKARNDAYRAREKENRASLSEEELAGVKQDGRVSFTAPNLAAKKELMAMFHTIKASIGPSRSSQEGNFNVLKEIMAYYIQHHSPSAFTHMADGGTESSFPSMEMTKEESTQQIALLTPQKLTDLLALTEVHLRTCRGSIQLGDNLVMDGHAGICTFFCTACPWSGRWNTSPKLPNNRFLVNDRMLHGTFTSGILPTQYEKLCQAADIGMIKDEDKNVVLGEYKGVVQDLAEKSMETSLQEEITGSVLSEDDDDYRGLKVLSDARHCWRKNAYNSDVVFLGHATHRVIRHELVTREDEPVSQNHEMVGTRRFYEWADARGLSIHLHGHDRNLTVNKFLEDNRGYTENGNDTWHATKNLAKSFAKVAKGTVATRGRVWHPELSDKGAGVKTHFYWAMKTCNGDPALLQFRLNNIVRHYQDDHRDCFAGNGQLEGSRCKTDPNYELHRTTLTDPVAIAILTTWVHGTTIYKNPLDYVHCVDTHYVESFNNALLQYHDKRIVFGRDQYLMRSHLSILDWNEHVDREHTSIIRRQSATNPRAVEGHRVLKRKTNSFKATIWEKYMSQIFPEEND
;
A
#
# COMPACT_ATOMS: atom_id res chain seq x y z
N MET A 1 -8.65 -20.40 -65.01
CA MET A 1 -9.56 -21.58 -64.97
C MET A 1 -9.62 -21.99 -63.50
N GLU A 2 -10.40 -21.34 -62.61
CA GLU A 2 -11.86 -21.11 -62.68
C GLU A 2 -12.56 -22.39 -63.14
N GLN A 3 -13.37 -23.10 -62.35
CA GLN A 3 -14.47 -22.68 -61.47
C GLN A 3 -14.98 -23.93 -60.65
N PRO A 4 -16.10 -23.92 -59.88
CA PRO A 4 -16.18 -23.55 -58.46
C PRO A 4 -16.82 -24.66 -57.57
N ALA A 5 -16.90 -24.47 -56.25
CA ALA A 5 -17.79 -25.25 -55.39
C ALA A 5 -18.51 -24.34 -54.37
N THR A 6 -19.84 -24.44 -54.41
CA THR A 6 -20.88 -23.76 -53.62
C THR A 6 -20.92 -24.17 -52.14
N PRO A 7 -21.57 -23.35 -51.28
CA PRO A 7 -21.52 -23.48 -49.82
C PRO A 7 -22.61 -24.40 -49.24
N VAL A 8 -22.32 -25.05 -48.11
CA VAL A 8 -23.30 -25.84 -47.34
C VAL A 8 -23.42 -25.30 -45.92
N SER A 9 -24.55 -24.61 -45.69
CA SER A 9 -25.47 -24.73 -44.56
C SER A 9 -24.93 -25.12 -43.18
N THR A 10 -24.93 -24.15 -42.27
CA THR A 10 -24.84 -24.31 -40.81
C THR A 10 -26.14 -24.90 -40.24
N SER A 11 -26.02 -25.89 -39.36
CA SER A 11 -27.09 -26.31 -38.46
C SER A 11 -26.59 -26.29 -37.01
N ASP A 12 -26.96 -25.24 -36.29
CA ASP A 12 -26.81 -25.09 -34.85
C ASP A 12 -27.77 -26.02 -34.10
N GLN A 13 -27.24 -26.89 -33.25
CA GLN A 13 -28.01 -27.55 -32.20
C GLN A 13 -27.61 -26.98 -30.84
N ALA A 14 -28.34 -25.95 -30.41
CA ALA A 14 -28.30 -25.45 -29.05
C ALA A 14 -29.09 -26.40 -28.12
N ARG A 15 -28.39 -27.02 -27.17
CA ARG A 15 -29.02 -27.73 -26.04
C ARG A 15 -29.59 -26.72 -25.03
N ALA A 16 -30.91 -26.69 -24.92
CA ALA A 16 -31.65 -25.91 -23.93
C ALA A 16 -31.36 -26.41 -22.50
N GLN A 17 -30.93 -25.51 -21.61
CA GLN A 17 -30.98 -25.69 -20.16
C GLN A 17 -32.31 -25.18 -19.60
N PRO A 18 -32.85 -25.76 -18.52
CA PRO A 18 -34.17 -25.41 -18.02
C PRO A 18 -34.17 -24.04 -17.33
N LEU A 19 -35.06 -23.16 -17.81
CA LEU A 19 -35.42 -21.88 -17.21
C LEU A 19 -35.93 -22.09 -15.78
N ARG A 20 -35.18 -21.59 -14.80
CA ARG A 20 -35.67 -21.47 -13.42
C ARG A 20 -36.77 -20.42 -13.37
N TYR A 21 -37.99 -20.87 -13.06
CA TYR A 21 -39.16 -20.05 -12.79
C TYR A 21 -38.86 -19.07 -11.63
N ARG A 22 -38.83 -17.77 -11.92
CA ARG A 22 -38.81 -16.71 -10.90
C ARG A 22 -40.23 -16.49 -10.42
N ASP A 23 -40.47 -16.71 -9.13
CA ASP A 23 -41.72 -16.35 -8.45
C ASP A 23 -41.94 -14.82 -8.55
N PRO A 24 -43.00 -14.35 -9.24
CA PRO A 24 -43.31 -12.93 -9.38
C PRO A 24 -43.74 -12.25 -8.07
N ASN A 25 -44.03 -13.03 -7.02
CA ASN A 25 -44.53 -12.54 -5.73
C ASN A 25 -43.47 -12.50 -4.61
N ALA A 26 -42.20 -12.75 -4.93
CA ALA A 26 -41.12 -12.65 -3.95
C ALA A 26 -40.86 -11.18 -3.56
N LEU A 27 -41.40 -10.76 -2.40
CA LEU A 27 -41.15 -9.44 -1.81
C LEU A 27 -39.63 -9.17 -1.70
N PRO A 28 -39.16 -7.94 -2.03
CA PRO A 28 -37.75 -7.59 -1.91
C PRO A 28 -37.28 -7.76 -0.46
N ARG A 29 -36.18 -8.50 -0.27
CA ARG A 29 -35.51 -8.61 1.03
C ARG A 29 -35.12 -7.21 1.50
N ARG A 30 -35.81 -6.70 2.52
CA ARG A 30 -35.40 -5.49 3.24
C ARG A 30 -33.96 -5.67 3.75
N SER A 31 -33.11 -4.71 3.44
CA SER A 31 -31.80 -4.54 4.06
C SER A 31 -31.96 -4.48 5.58
N ARG A 32 -31.06 -5.17 6.30
CA ARG A 32 -31.06 -5.11 7.77
C ARG A 32 -30.72 -3.68 8.21
N PRO A 33 -31.36 -3.12 9.25
CA PRO A 33 -31.12 -1.75 9.73
C PRO A 33 -29.69 -1.46 10.22
N SER A 34 -28.81 -2.47 10.30
CA SER A 34 -27.45 -2.32 10.81
C SER A 34 -26.45 -1.71 9.82
N ASP A 35 -26.79 -1.67 8.52
CA ASP A 35 -25.83 -1.35 7.45
C ASP A 35 -26.10 0.02 6.79
N ASP A 36 -27.02 0.81 7.34
CA ASP A 36 -27.28 2.17 6.87
C ASP A 36 -26.18 3.14 7.37
N PRO A 37 -25.38 3.76 6.47
CA PRO A 37 -24.36 4.75 6.84
C PRO A 37 -24.92 5.92 7.66
N VAL A 38 -26.18 6.29 7.45
CA VAL A 38 -26.86 7.37 8.16
C VAL A 38 -27.14 6.97 9.61
N ALA A 39 -27.59 5.73 9.85
CA ALA A 39 -27.82 5.20 11.19
C ALA A 39 -26.52 4.99 11.99
N LYS A 40 -25.39 4.77 11.31
CA LYS A 40 -24.06 4.71 11.96
C LYS A 40 -23.56 6.10 12.35
N LYS A 41 -23.76 7.11 11.49
CA LYS A 41 -23.43 8.51 11.81
C LYS A 41 -24.25 9.03 12.98
N ALA A 42 -25.57 8.81 12.97
CA ALA A 42 -26.45 9.24 14.06
C ALA A 42 -26.07 8.64 15.42
N ARG A 43 -25.61 7.38 15.46
CA ARG A 43 -25.11 6.74 16.69
C ARG A 43 -23.83 7.36 17.23
N ASN A 44 -22.89 7.68 16.33
CA ASN A 44 -21.64 8.34 16.70
C ASN A 44 -21.89 9.77 17.19
N ASP A 45 -22.83 10.49 16.56
CA ASP A 45 -23.20 11.84 16.96
C ASP A 45 -23.93 11.82 18.32
N ALA A 46 -24.82 10.86 18.56
CA ALA A 46 -25.46 10.66 19.86
C ALA A 46 -24.46 10.28 20.96
N TYR A 47 -23.45 9.45 20.65
CA TYR A 47 -22.37 9.12 21.59
C TYR A 47 -21.54 10.35 21.96
N ARG A 48 -21.17 11.18 20.97
CA ARG A 48 -20.43 12.43 21.20
C ARG A 48 -21.25 13.45 21.98
N ALA A 49 -22.55 13.55 21.72
CA ALA A 49 -23.45 14.42 22.48
C ALA A 49 -23.51 13.97 23.95
N ARG A 50 -23.62 12.66 24.19
CA ARG A 50 -23.64 12.09 25.54
C ARG A 50 -22.31 12.24 26.28
N GLU A 51 -21.16 12.13 25.60
CA GLU A 51 -19.87 12.46 26.19
C GLU A 51 -19.76 13.95 26.55
N LYS A 52 -20.31 14.84 25.72
CA LYS A 52 -20.31 16.27 25.98
C LYS A 52 -21.22 16.63 27.17
N GLU A 53 -22.39 16.00 27.28
CA GLU A 53 -23.28 16.12 28.44
C GLU A 53 -22.65 15.55 29.71
N ASN A 54 -22.07 14.35 29.65
CA ASN A 54 -21.38 13.74 30.79
C ASN A 54 -20.19 14.59 31.26
N ARG A 55 -19.50 15.28 30.35
CA ARG A 55 -18.41 16.19 30.70
C ARG A 55 -18.90 17.52 31.26
N ALA A 56 -20.07 17.99 30.82
CA ALA A 56 -20.71 19.18 31.36
C ALA A 56 -21.37 18.95 32.73
N SER A 57 -21.63 17.68 33.10
CA SER A 57 -22.18 17.30 34.40
C SER A 57 -21.13 17.01 35.49
N LEU A 58 -19.83 17.11 35.17
CA LEU A 58 -18.75 16.95 36.17
C LEU A 58 -18.57 18.24 36.98
N SER A 59 -18.33 18.12 38.28
CA SER A 59 -17.99 19.26 39.12
C SER A 59 -16.59 19.80 38.79
N GLU A 60 -16.29 21.06 39.17
CA GLU A 60 -14.94 21.64 38.99
C GLU A 60 -13.85 20.82 39.72
N GLU A 61 -14.17 20.19 40.86
CA GLU A 61 -13.26 19.28 41.58
C GLU A 61 -13.03 17.97 40.84
N GLU A 62 -14.04 17.42 40.15
CA GLU A 62 -13.92 16.20 39.34
C GLU A 62 -13.13 16.45 38.04
N LEU A 63 -13.28 17.63 37.44
CA LEU A 63 -12.48 18.07 36.29
C LEU A 63 -11.00 18.30 36.66
N ALA A 64 -10.71 18.73 37.89
CA ALA A 64 -9.35 18.89 38.40
C ALA A 64 -8.64 17.55 38.70
N GLY A 65 -9.39 16.46 38.92
CA GLY A 65 -8.86 15.11 39.15
C GLY A 65 -8.48 14.33 37.88
N VAL A 66 -8.84 14.82 36.69
CA VAL A 66 -8.43 14.21 35.41
C VAL A 66 -6.97 14.58 35.13
N LYS A 67 -6.05 13.65 35.41
CA LYS A 67 -4.63 13.79 35.07
C LYS A 67 -4.47 14.20 33.59
N GLN A 68 -4.13 15.46 33.36
CA GLN A 68 -3.60 15.89 32.08
C GLN A 68 -2.15 15.41 31.98
N ASP A 69 -1.95 14.16 31.56
CA ASP A 69 -0.63 13.69 31.12
C ASP A 69 -0.31 14.35 29.76
N GLY A 70 0.01 15.64 29.80
CA GLY A 70 0.51 16.35 28.64
C GLY A 70 1.95 15.95 28.37
N ARG A 71 2.15 15.10 27.37
CA ARG A 71 3.48 14.69 26.89
C ARG A 71 4.00 15.72 25.89
N VAL A 72 4.96 16.54 26.29
CA VAL A 72 5.71 17.39 25.35
C VAL A 72 6.74 16.50 24.63
N SER A 73 6.64 16.44 23.30
CA SER A 73 7.53 15.67 22.44
C SER A 73 8.44 16.63 21.68
N PHE A 74 9.75 16.41 21.70
CA PHE A 74 10.72 17.19 20.92
C PHE A 74 11.65 16.25 20.15
N THR A 75 12.14 16.73 19.01
CA THR A 75 13.09 16.04 18.14
C THR A 75 14.41 16.79 18.13
N ALA A 76 15.52 16.08 18.37
CA ALA A 76 16.87 16.62 18.23
C ALA A 76 17.57 15.92 17.05
N PRO A 77 18.36 16.64 16.24
CA PRO A 77 18.98 16.10 15.02
C PRO A 77 20.07 15.05 15.32
N ASN A 78 20.66 15.05 16.51
CA ASN A 78 21.63 14.04 16.96
C ASN A 78 21.64 13.89 18.49
N LEU A 79 22.38 12.89 18.99
CA LEU A 79 22.44 12.55 20.41
C LEU A 79 23.14 13.63 21.26
N ALA A 80 24.08 14.38 20.69
CA ALA A 80 24.78 15.45 21.39
C ALA A 80 23.84 16.64 21.66
N ALA A 81 23.13 17.11 20.64
CA ALA A 81 22.11 18.16 20.76
C ALA A 81 20.98 17.74 21.72
N LYS A 82 20.61 16.45 21.75
CA LYS A 82 19.66 15.93 22.73
C LYS A 82 20.16 16.06 24.17
N LYS A 83 21.44 15.75 24.42
CA LYS A 83 22.04 15.85 25.77
C LYS A 83 22.12 17.29 26.23
N GLU A 84 22.50 18.21 25.34
CA GLU A 84 22.53 19.65 25.61
C GLU A 84 21.15 20.21 25.93
N LEU A 85 20.13 19.85 25.13
CA LEU A 85 18.74 20.24 25.39
C LEU A 85 18.23 19.71 26.74
N MET A 86 18.56 18.45 27.07
CA MET A 86 18.19 17.86 28.36
C MET A 86 18.90 18.53 29.55
N ALA A 87 20.16 18.92 29.38
CA ALA A 87 20.91 19.68 30.39
C ALA A 87 20.28 21.06 30.62
N MET A 88 19.91 21.77 29.55
CA MET A 88 19.19 23.04 29.66
C MET A 88 17.85 22.87 30.41
N PHE A 89 17.07 21.84 30.09
CA PHE A 89 15.83 21.55 30.82
C PHE A 89 16.07 21.25 32.30
N HIS A 90 17.16 20.56 32.66
CA HIS A 90 17.49 20.29 34.06
C HIS A 90 17.89 21.56 34.80
N THR A 91 18.66 22.44 34.17
CA THR A 91 19.02 23.76 34.71
C THR A 91 17.78 24.62 34.94
N ILE A 92 16.89 24.69 33.96
CA ILE A 92 15.62 25.44 34.04
C ILE A 92 14.72 24.88 35.14
N LYS A 93 14.62 23.54 35.23
CA LYS A 93 13.84 22.87 36.29
C LYS A 93 14.42 23.13 37.68
N ALA A 94 15.75 23.22 37.80
CA ALA A 94 16.42 23.55 39.06
C ALA A 94 16.22 25.03 39.45
N SER A 95 16.19 25.96 38.48
CA SER A 95 15.99 27.40 38.74
C SER A 95 14.55 27.79 39.07
N ILE A 96 13.55 27.00 38.62
CA ILE A 96 12.12 27.23 38.93
C ILE A 96 11.74 26.76 40.36
N GLY A 97 12.65 26.07 41.05
CA GLY A 97 12.58 25.75 42.49
C GLY A 97 11.75 24.49 42.84
N PRO A 98 12.07 23.79 43.95
CA PRO A 98 11.39 22.54 44.35
C PRO A 98 10.05 22.74 45.10
N SER A 99 9.57 23.97 45.28
CA SER A 99 8.45 24.29 46.18
C SER A 99 7.10 24.50 45.49
N ARG A 100 6.85 23.89 44.33
CA ARG A 100 5.55 24.04 43.62
C ARG A 100 4.65 22.81 43.75
N SER A 101 3.40 23.06 44.12
CA SER A 101 2.36 22.03 44.25
C SER A 101 2.04 21.41 42.89
N SER A 102 1.63 20.15 42.88
CA SER A 102 1.37 19.33 41.69
C SER A 102 0.16 19.77 40.84
N GLN A 103 -0.30 21.03 40.95
CA GLN A 103 -1.50 21.56 40.31
C GLN A 103 -1.25 22.63 39.23
N GLU A 104 0.00 23.06 38.97
CA GLU A 104 0.25 23.96 37.84
C GLU A 104 0.24 23.22 36.50
N GLY A 105 -0.68 23.60 35.61
CA GLY A 105 -0.78 23.03 34.27
C GLY A 105 0.42 23.37 33.38
N ASN A 106 0.75 22.47 32.45
CA ASN A 106 1.90 22.57 31.52
C ASN A 106 2.03 23.92 30.79
N PHE A 107 0.92 24.63 30.59
CA PHE A 107 0.90 25.95 29.98
C PHE A 107 1.66 27.00 30.82
N ASN A 108 1.47 26.99 32.14
CA ASN A 108 2.13 27.96 33.03
C ASN A 108 3.64 27.67 33.12
N VAL A 109 4.01 26.39 33.15
CA VAL A 109 5.41 25.95 33.09
C VAL A 109 6.06 26.41 31.77
N LEU A 110 5.42 26.17 30.62
CA LEU A 110 5.95 26.60 29.31
C LEU A 110 6.06 28.12 29.20
N LYS A 111 5.09 28.87 29.75
CA LYS A 111 5.09 30.33 29.76
C LYS A 111 6.26 30.89 30.57
N GLU A 112 6.55 30.31 31.74
CA GLU A 112 7.70 30.71 32.56
C GLU A 112 9.03 30.32 31.94
N ILE A 113 9.12 29.14 31.31
CA ILE A 113 10.32 28.73 30.56
C ILE A 113 10.61 29.72 29.43
N MET A 114 9.58 30.11 28.67
CA MET A 114 9.72 31.13 27.62
C MET A 114 10.08 32.50 28.21
N ALA A 115 9.47 32.91 29.32
CA ALA A 115 9.80 34.17 29.98
C ALA A 115 11.25 34.22 30.50
N TYR A 116 11.73 33.12 31.09
CA TYR A 116 13.13 32.95 31.52
C TYR A 116 14.09 33.01 30.33
N TYR A 117 13.78 32.31 29.25
CA TYR A 117 14.58 32.34 28.02
C TYR A 117 14.64 33.74 27.40
N ILE A 118 13.51 34.46 27.37
CA ILE A 118 13.44 35.85 26.88
C ILE A 118 14.19 36.81 27.81
N GLN A 119 14.14 36.62 29.13
CA GLN A 119 14.84 37.48 30.09
C GLN A 119 16.37 37.29 30.08
N HIS A 120 16.84 36.06 29.84
CA HIS A 120 18.26 35.72 29.93
C HIS A 120 18.98 35.65 28.57
N HIS A 121 18.25 35.80 27.47
CA HIS A 121 18.83 36.00 26.15
C HIS A 121 18.38 37.35 25.61
N SER A 122 19.31 38.32 25.66
CA SER A 122 19.10 39.66 25.14
C SER A 122 18.69 39.60 23.66
N PRO A 123 17.72 40.43 23.20
CA PRO A 123 17.39 40.60 21.79
C PRO A 123 18.61 40.91 20.90
N SER A 124 19.70 41.41 21.48
CA SER A 124 20.95 41.70 20.77
C SER A 124 21.71 40.47 20.26
N ALA A 125 21.42 39.26 20.75
CA ALA A 125 22.02 38.03 20.21
C ALA A 125 21.43 37.60 18.85
N PHE A 126 20.25 38.12 18.48
CA PHE A 126 19.64 37.88 17.17
C PHE A 126 19.94 38.97 16.13
N THR A 127 20.28 40.19 16.56
CA THR A 127 20.58 41.30 15.64
C THR A 127 21.98 41.22 15.02
N HIS A 128 22.94 40.57 15.67
CA HIS A 128 24.32 40.49 15.16
C HIS A 128 24.55 39.50 13.99
N MET A 129 23.52 38.76 13.55
CA MET A 129 23.58 38.02 12.28
C MET A 129 22.90 38.75 11.11
N ALA A 130 22.23 39.89 11.35
CA ALA A 130 21.51 40.64 10.33
C ALA A 130 22.24 41.93 9.89
N ASP A 131 22.97 42.60 10.80
CA ASP A 131 23.59 43.90 10.49
C ASP A 131 25.07 43.79 10.09
N GLY A 132 25.34 42.90 9.14
CA GLY A 132 26.63 42.72 8.48
C GLY A 132 26.59 43.08 7.00
N GLY A 133 25.74 44.01 6.60
CA GLY A 133 25.67 44.51 5.23
C GLY A 133 24.59 45.58 5.14
N THR A 134 24.92 46.71 4.53
CA THR A 134 23.93 47.67 4.04
C THR A 134 23.14 47.03 2.89
N GLU A 135 22.31 46.04 3.20
CA GLU A 135 21.29 45.56 2.28
C GLU A 135 20.12 46.52 2.41
N SER A 136 19.78 47.18 1.30
CA SER A 136 18.53 47.91 1.15
C SER A 136 17.38 46.97 1.55
N SER A 137 16.77 47.19 2.72
CA SER A 137 15.61 46.40 3.11
C SER A 137 14.48 46.69 2.14
N PHE A 138 14.11 45.69 1.34
CA PHE A 138 12.90 45.78 0.55
C PHE A 138 11.72 45.91 1.52
N PRO A 139 10.80 46.87 1.31
CA PRO A 139 9.61 46.96 2.14
C PRO A 139 8.88 45.61 2.06
N SER A 140 8.55 45.03 3.22
CA SER A 140 7.66 43.88 3.29
C SER A 140 6.34 44.27 2.63
N MET A 141 6.13 43.84 1.38
CA MET A 141 4.86 44.07 0.69
C MET A 141 3.83 43.12 1.29
N GLU A 142 3.05 43.61 2.24
CA GLU A 142 1.84 42.93 2.69
C GLU A 142 0.78 43.02 1.59
N MET A 143 0.25 41.87 1.19
CA MET A 143 -0.76 41.77 0.15
C MET A 143 -2.08 42.36 0.66
N THR A 144 -2.71 43.21 -0.17
CA THR A 144 -4.05 43.73 0.10
C THR A 144 -5.13 42.67 -0.11
N LYS A 145 -6.33 42.91 0.39
CA LYS A 145 -7.46 41.98 0.20
C LYS A 145 -7.85 41.89 -1.27
N GLU A 146 -7.76 42.98 -2.00
CA GLU A 146 -8.10 43.08 -3.41
C GLU A 146 -7.12 42.25 -4.26
N GLU A 147 -5.83 42.25 -3.90
CA GLU A 147 -4.79 41.45 -4.55
C GLU A 147 -4.88 39.94 -4.26
N SER A 148 -5.69 39.51 -3.29
CA SER A 148 -5.86 38.08 -2.96
C SER A 148 -6.56 37.26 -4.06
N THR A 149 -7.13 37.94 -5.06
CA THR A 149 -7.81 37.33 -6.23
C THR A 149 -6.95 37.33 -7.49
N GLN A 150 -5.66 37.67 -7.37
CA GLN A 150 -4.75 37.67 -8.50
C GLN A 150 -4.56 36.27 -9.08
N GLN A 151 -4.49 36.19 -10.41
CA GLN A 151 -4.24 34.94 -11.12
C GLN A 151 -2.82 34.43 -10.86
N ILE A 152 -2.68 33.13 -10.59
CA ILE A 152 -1.40 32.51 -10.24
C ILE A 152 -0.84 31.72 -11.43
N ALA A 153 0.42 32.00 -11.80
CA ALA A 153 1.18 31.26 -12.79
C ALA A 153 2.45 30.65 -12.19
N LEU A 154 2.89 29.51 -12.73
CA LEU A 154 4.14 28.88 -12.31
C LEU A 154 5.32 29.54 -13.03
N LEU A 155 6.36 29.87 -12.26
CA LEU A 155 7.56 30.55 -12.71
C LEU A 155 8.78 29.65 -12.54
N THR A 156 9.68 29.68 -13.52
CA THR A 156 11.02 29.09 -13.39
C THR A 156 12.07 30.15 -13.04
N PRO A 157 13.08 29.81 -12.21
CA PRO A 157 14.13 30.78 -11.83
C PRO A 157 14.83 31.42 -13.04
N GLN A 158 15.13 30.63 -14.08
CA GLN A 158 15.76 31.15 -15.30
C GLN A 158 14.93 32.25 -15.95
N LYS A 159 13.60 32.11 -16.01
CA LYS A 159 12.75 33.14 -16.61
C LYS A 159 12.69 34.42 -15.81
N LEU A 160 12.85 34.35 -14.49
CA LEU A 160 13.00 35.54 -13.66
C LEU A 160 14.28 36.30 -14.03
N THR A 161 15.39 35.59 -14.23
CA THR A 161 16.64 36.19 -14.73
C THR A 161 16.47 36.80 -16.13
N ASP A 162 15.80 36.10 -17.05
CA ASP A 162 15.50 36.62 -18.40
C ASP A 162 14.67 37.92 -18.32
N LEU A 163 13.73 38.02 -17.37
CA LEU A 163 12.92 39.21 -17.17
C LEU A 163 13.78 40.39 -16.72
N LEU A 164 14.66 40.17 -15.74
CA LEU A 164 15.59 41.19 -15.25
C LEU A 164 16.54 41.65 -16.37
N ALA A 165 17.03 40.74 -17.19
CA ALA A 165 17.87 41.09 -18.34
C ALA A 165 17.09 41.90 -19.39
N LEU A 166 15.84 41.52 -19.68
CA LEU A 166 14.96 42.24 -20.61
C LEU A 166 14.72 43.67 -20.14
N THR A 167 14.43 43.87 -18.85
CA THR A 167 14.19 45.20 -18.29
C THR A 167 15.48 46.02 -18.24
N GLU A 168 16.62 45.41 -17.90
CA GLU A 168 17.92 46.10 -17.88
C GLU A 168 18.32 46.62 -19.26
N VAL A 169 18.19 45.80 -20.32
CA VAL A 169 18.50 46.19 -21.70
C VAL A 169 17.66 47.40 -22.12
N HIS A 170 16.37 47.41 -21.78
CA HIS A 170 15.50 48.53 -22.06
C HIS A 170 15.91 49.79 -21.27
N LEU A 171 16.14 49.66 -19.96
CA LEU A 171 16.49 50.78 -19.07
C LEU A 171 17.82 51.46 -19.44
N ARG A 172 18.73 50.76 -20.14
CA ARG A 172 19.97 51.36 -20.68
C ARG A 172 19.71 52.37 -21.81
N THR A 173 18.60 52.24 -22.52
CA THR A 173 18.30 53.04 -23.72
C THR A 173 17.09 53.96 -23.55
N CYS A 174 16.25 53.71 -22.54
CA CYS A 174 15.03 54.44 -22.28
C CYS A 174 14.88 54.73 -20.78
N ARG A 175 14.45 55.95 -20.44
CA ARG A 175 14.11 56.34 -19.05
C ARG A 175 12.64 56.09 -18.69
N GLY A 176 11.87 55.49 -19.59
CA GLY A 176 10.48 55.14 -19.34
C GLY A 176 10.34 54.00 -18.33
N SER A 177 9.20 53.96 -17.66
CA SER A 177 8.86 52.84 -16.77
C SER A 177 8.30 51.69 -17.59
N ILE A 178 8.67 50.46 -17.22
CA ILE A 178 8.12 49.25 -17.83
C ILE A 178 6.91 48.83 -17.02
N GLN A 179 5.78 48.71 -17.69
CA GLN A 179 4.53 48.25 -17.09
C GLN A 179 4.10 46.93 -17.69
N LEU A 180 3.56 46.06 -16.85
CA LEU A 180 2.86 44.85 -17.28
C LEU A 180 1.55 45.28 -17.95
N GLY A 181 1.26 44.77 -19.15
CA GLY A 181 -0.04 44.97 -19.77
C GLY A 181 -1.17 44.32 -18.99
N ASP A 182 -2.40 44.75 -19.28
CA ASP A 182 -3.58 44.45 -18.46
C ASP A 182 -3.94 42.95 -18.31
N ASN A 183 -3.37 42.06 -19.14
CA ASN A 183 -3.75 40.64 -19.16
C ASN A 183 -2.55 39.70 -19.07
N LEU A 184 -2.55 38.87 -18.03
CA LEU A 184 -1.80 37.62 -17.99
C LEU A 184 -2.60 36.55 -18.76
N VAL A 185 -2.04 36.02 -19.84
CA VAL A 185 -2.67 34.94 -20.60
C VAL A 185 -2.08 33.61 -20.16
N MET A 186 -2.92 32.68 -19.73
CA MET A 186 -2.48 31.36 -19.30
C MET A 186 -2.43 30.37 -20.47
N ASP A 187 -1.33 29.63 -20.57
CA ASP A 187 -1.16 28.46 -21.42
C ASP A 187 -0.75 27.26 -20.57
N GLY A 188 -1.75 26.49 -20.14
CA GLY A 188 -1.59 25.53 -19.05
C GLY A 188 -1.28 26.26 -17.74
N HIS A 189 -0.15 25.92 -17.12
CA HIS A 189 0.36 26.60 -15.92
C HIS A 189 1.33 27.74 -16.22
N ALA A 190 1.72 27.94 -17.48
CA ALA A 190 2.62 29.02 -17.88
C ALA A 190 1.84 30.31 -18.10
N GLY A 191 2.32 31.40 -17.52
CA GLY A 191 1.81 32.74 -17.75
C GLY A 191 2.54 33.40 -18.92
N ILE A 192 1.79 34.05 -19.80
CA ILE A 192 2.31 34.81 -20.93
C ILE A 192 1.85 36.25 -20.75
N CYS A 193 2.79 37.18 -20.70
CA CYS A 193 2.48 38.60 -20.58
C CYS A 193 3.26 39.44 -21.58
N THR A 194 2.76 40.65 -21.78
CA THR A 194 3.41 41.66 -22.61
C THR A 194 3.70 42.86 -21.73
N PHE A 195 4.94 43.31 -21.77
CA PHE A 195 5.40 44.52 -21.11
C PHE A 195 5.45 45.66 -22.13
N PHE A 196 5.13 46.87 -21.67
CA PHE A 196 5.16 48.08 -22.48
C PHE A 196 5.95 49.16 -21.76
N CYS A 197 6.64 50.00 -22.53
CA CYS A 197 7.28 51.20 -21.99
C CYS A 197 6.32 52.39 -22.00
N THR A 198 6.29 53.17 -20.92
CA THR A 198 5.46 54.38 -20.85
C THR A 198 6.01 55.55 -21.67
N ALA A 199 7.27 55.51 -22.09
CA ALA A 199 7.94 56.64 -22.75
C ALA A 199 8.34 56.38 -24.21
N CYS A 200 8.25 55.15 -24.71
CA CYS A 200 8.61 54.82 -26.08
C CYS A 200 7.78 53.63 -26.60
N PRO A 201 7.74 53.36 -27.91
CA PRO A 201 6.89 52.31 -28.50
C PRO A 201 7.41 50.88 -28.25
N TRP A 202 8.35 50.69 -27.32
CA TRP A 202 8.89 49.37 -26.99
C TRP A 202 7.82 48.49 -26.33
N SER A 203 7.75 47.25 -26.80
CA SER A 203 7.00 46.19 -26.12
C SER A 203 7.82 44.90 -26.11
N GLY A 204 7.68 44.13 -25.04
CA GLY A 204 8.39 42.87 -24.84
C GLY A 204 7.42 41.79 -24.40
N ARG A 205 7.32 40.70 -25.18
CA ARG A 205 6.57 39.51 -24.76
C ARG A 205 7.48 38.62 -23.91
N TRP A 206 6.97 38.17 -22.77
CA TRP A 206 7.70 37.30 -21.86
C TRP A 206 6.79 36.18 -21.35
N ASN A 207 7.38 35.03 -21.06
CA ASN A 207 6.68 33.86 -20.56
C ASN A 207 7.33 33.41 -19.24
N THR A 208 6.53 32.94 -18.28
CA THR A 208 7.01 32.49 -16.96
C THR A 208 7.79 31.18 -16.99
N SER A 209 7.78 30.46 -18.12
CA SER A 209 8.48 29.19 -18.31
C SER A 209 9.28 29.18 -19.62
N PRO A 210 10.46 28.53 -19.66
CA PRO A 210 11.16 28.26 -20.91
C PRO A 210 10.35 27.29 -21.75
N LYS A 211 10.51 27.43 -23.07
CA LYS A 211 10.00 26.45 -24.01
C LYS A 211 11.04 25.35 -24.21
N LEU A 212 10.54 24.12 -24.26
CA LEU A 212 11.29 22.94 -24.65
C LEU A 212 11.46 22.93 -26.19
N PRO A 213 12.38 22.10 -26.74
CA PRO A 213 12.58 21.95 -28.19
C PRO A 213 11.30 21.67 -28.99
N ASN A 214 10.35 20.95 -28.38
CA ASN A 214 9.03 20.66 -28.94
C ASN A 214 8.00 21.81 -28.76
N ASN A 215 8.45 23.01 -28.41
CA ASN A 215 7.65 24.22 -28.22
C ASN A 215 6.67 24.20 -27.02
N ARG A 216 6.67 23.14 -26.18
CA ARG A 216 5.89 23.06 -24.92
C ARG A 216 6.58 23.80 -23.79
N PHE A 217 5.83 24.20 -22.77
CA PHE A 217 6.39 24.84 -21.57
C PHE A 217 6.90 23.82 -20.55
N LEU A 218 8.11 24.03 -20.03
CA LEU A 218 8.73 23.15 -19.02
C LEU A 218 7.85 22.96 -17.78
N VAL A 219 7.16 24.01 -17.31
CA VAL A 219 6.27 23.92 -16.13
C VAL A 219 5.07 23.02 -16.40
N ASN A 220 4.57 22.97 -17.63
CA ASN A 220 3.44 22.12 -17.99
C ASN A 220 3.86 20.64 -17.95
N ASP A 221 4.95 20.29 -18.64
CA ASP A 221 5.51 18.94 -18.62
C ASP A 221 5.86 18.51 -17.19
N ARG A 222 6.41 19.40 -16.36
CA ARG A 222 6.73 19.11 -14.96
C ARG A 222 5.49 18.85 -14.10
N MET A 223 4.42 19.62 -14.31
CA MET A 223 3.16 19.40 -13.60
C MET A 223 2.46 18.10 -14.04
N LEU A 224 2.56 17.73 -15.32
CA LEU A 224 2.09 16.44 -15.81
C LEU A 224 2.89 15.28 -15.22
N HIS A 225 4.22 15.40 -15.17
CA HIS A 225 5.08 14.43 -14.49
C HIS A 225 4.64 14.20 -13.03
N GLY A 226 4.39 15.28 -12.28
CA GLY A 226 3.88 15.18 -10.91
C GLY A 226 2.49 14.54 -10.83
N THR A 227 1.60 14.86 -11.78
CA THR A 227 0.25 14.29 -11.85
C THR A 227 0.28 12.79 -12.14
N PHE A 228 1.05 12.35 -13.14
CA PHE A 228 1.14 10.94 -13.50
C PHE A 228 1.80 10.10 -12.40
N THR A 229 2.90 10.58 -11.81
CA THR A 229 3.66 9.81 -10.80
C THR A 229 3.07 9.87 -9.38
N SER A 230 2.05 10.68 -9.13
CA SER A 230 1.36 10.74 -7.84
C SER A 230 0.14 9.83 -7.76
N GLY A 231 -0.36 9.34 -8.90
CA GLY A 231 -1.61 8.59 -8.96
C GLY A 231 -2.86 9.48 -8.98
N ILE A 232 -2.70 10.81 -8.97
CA ILE A 232 -3.82 11.77 -9.05
C ILE A 232 -4.68 11.48 -10.30
N LEU A 233 -6.00 11.57 -10.13
CA LEU A 233 -6.98 11.41 -11.20
C LEU A 233 -7.15 12.74 -11.96
N PRO A 234 -7.55 12.72 -13.25
CA PRO A 234 -7.80 13.95 -14.01
C PRO A 234 -8.75 14.92 -13.30
N THR A 235 -9.84 14.40 -12.74
CA THR A 235 -10.82 15.20 -11.98
C THR A 235 -10.28 15.75 -10.66
N GLN A 236 -9.28 15.10 -10.06
CA GLN A 236 -8.61 15.61 -8.86
C GLN A 236 -7.62 16.72 -9.23
N TYR A 237 -6.90 16.57 -10.35
CA TYR A 237 -6.03 17.61 -10.90
C TYR A 237 -6.84 18.86 -11.28
N GLU A 238 -7.97 18.71 -11.97
CA GLU A 238 -8.87 19.83 -12.31
C GLU A 238 -9.35 20.56 -11.05
N LYS A 239 -9.85 19.82 -10.06
CA LYS A 239 -10.30 20.41 -8.79
C LYS A 239 -9.17 21.13 -8.05
N LEU A 240 -7.97 20.57 -8.06
CA LEU A 240 -6.80 21.21 -7.47
C LEU A 240 -6.50 22.54 -8.18
N CYS A 241 -6.48 22.54 -9.51
CA CYS A 241 -6.18 23.73 -10.30
C CYS A 241 -7.24 24.82 -10.10
N GLN A 242 -8.53 24.44 -10.16
CA GLN A 242 -9.66 25.35 -9.96
C GLN A 242 -9.69 25.93 -8.53
N ALA A 243 -9.45 25.10 -7.51
CA ALA A 243 -9.47 25.56 -6.12
C ALA A 243 -8.27 26.45 -5.76
N ALA A 244 -7.13 26.24 -6.42
CA ALA A 244 -5.93 27.06 -6.25
C ALA A 244 -5.88 28.27 -7.20
N ASP A 245 -6.86 28.43 -8.09
CA ASP A 245 -6.90 29.42 -9.17
C ASP A 245 -5.59 29.53 -9.97
N ILE A 246 -5.04 28.35 -10.28
CA ILE A 246 -3.90 28.20 -11.18
C ILE A 246 -4.39 27.74 -12.55
N GLY A 247 -3.69 28.16 -13.61
CA GLY A 247 -3.99 27.70 -14.96
C GLY A 247 -3.96 26.16 -15.08
N MET A 248 -4.62 25.62 -16.10
CA MET A 248 -4.84 24.19 -16.24
C MET A 248 -4.46 23.71 -17.65
N ILE A 249 -3.73 22.59 -17.72
CA ILE A 249 -3.33 22.00 -18.99
C ILE A 249 -4.54 21.36 -19.67
N LYS A 250 -4.64 21.50 -21.00
CA LYS A 250 -5.74 20.95 -21.81
C LYS A 250 -5.61 19.44 -21.96
N ASP A 251 -6.72 18.76 -22.20
CA ASP A 251 -6.72 17.29 -22.29
C ASP A 251 -5.98 16.77 -23.52
N GLU A 252 -5.98 17.52 -24.62
CA GLU A 252 -5.22 17.18 -25.81
C GLU A 252 -3.72 17.12 -25.49
N ASP A 253 -3.19 18.15 -24.81
CA ASP A 253 -1.79 18.23 -24.41
C ASP A 253 -1.42 17.14 -23.39
N LYS A 254 -2.32 16.85 -22.43
CA LYS A 254 -2.15 15.74 -21.49
C LYS A 254 -1.99 14.41 -22.22
N ASN A 255 -2.81 14.16 -23.24
CA ASN A 255 -2.81 12.91 -23.99
C ASN A 255 -1.56 12.75 -24.86
N VAL A 256 -1.05 13.84 -25.45
CA VAL A 256 0.24 13.83 -26.17
C VAL A 256 1.37 13.41 -25.23
N VAL A 257 1.49 14.10 -24.08
CA VAL A 257 2.54 13.79 -23.11
C VAL A 257 2.38 12.38 -22.55
N LEU A 258 1.15 11.94 -22.25
CA LEU A 258 0.89 10.57 -21.79
C LEU A 258 1.39 9.51 -22.78
N GLY A 259 1.22 9.75 -24.09
CA GLY A 259 1.69 8.85 -25.14
C GLY A 259 3.21 8.67 -25.16
N GLU A 260 3.96 9.73 -24.90
CA GLU A 260 5.43 9.71 -24.75
C GLU A 260 5.82 9.06 -23.41
N TYR A 261 5.15 9.47 -22.33
CA TYR A 261 5.49 9.12 -20.96
C TYR A 261 5.27 7.64 -20.64
N LYS A 262 4.25 7.00 -21.23
CA LYS A 262 3.95 5.58 -20.98
C LYS A 262 5.10 4.67 -21.39
N GLY A 263 5.80 4.99 -22.49
CA GLY A 263 6.94 4.20 -22.97
C GLY A 263 8.10 4.25 -21.99
N VAL A 264 8.44 5.44 -21.48
CA VAL A 264 9.49 5.60 -20.47
C VAL A 264 9.18 4.80 -19.20
N VAL A 265 7.94 4.88 -18.72
CA VAL A 265 7.51 4.16 -17.51
C VAL A 265 7.56 2.65 -17.74
N GLN A 266 7.13 2.17 -18.91
CA GLN A 266 7.18 0.77 -19.27
C GLN A 266 8.61 0.24 -19.31
N ASP A 267 9.52 0.91 -20.02
CA ASP A 267 10.93 0.51 -20.11
C ASP A 267 11.60 0.42 -18.73
N LEU A 268 11.30 1.38 -17.84
CA LEU A 268 11.85 1.37 -16.49
C LEU A 268 11.25 0.26 -15.63
N ALA A 269 9.95 -0.01 -15.74
CA ALA A 269 9.31 -1.10 -15.01
C ALA A 269 9.82 -2.47 -15.50
N GLU A 270 9.99 -2.67 -16.80
CA GLU A 270 10.57 -3.88 -17.38
C GLU A 270 12.00 -4.11 -16.88
N LYS A 271 12.84 -3.05 -16.88
CA LYS A 271 14.19 -3.12 -16.30
C LYS A 271 14.18 -3.42 -14.80
N SER A 272 13.26 -2.81 -14.05
CA SER A 272 13.12 -3.07 -12.61
C SER A 272 12.73 -4.52 -12.32
N MET A 273 11.80 -5.08 -13.11
CA MET A 273 11.40 -6.48 -13.02
C MET A 273 12.55 -7.42 -13.40
N GLU A 274 13.30 -7.10 -14.47
CA GLU A 274 14.48 -7.89 -14.88
C GLU A 274 15.57 -7.89 -13.80
N THR A 275 15.91 -6.73 -13.22
CA THR A 275 16.86 -6.66 -12.10
C THR A 275 16.37 -7.49 -10.91
N SER A 276 15.08 -7.42 -10.58
CA SER A 276 14.48 -8.19 -9.48
C SER A 276 14.53 -9.69 -9.76
N LEU A 277 14.32 -10.11 -11.01
CA LEU A 277 14.45 -11.49 -11.43
C LEU A 277 15.89 -11.99 -11.25
N GLN A 278 16.89 -11.21 -11.69
CA GLN A 278 18.31 -11.58 -11.55
C GLN A 278 18.73 -11.69 -10.08
N GLU A 279 18.23 -10.80 -9.22
CA GLU A 279 18.44 -10.89 -7.77
C GLU A 279 17.81 -12.15 -7.17
N GLU A 280 16.60 -12.52 -7.61
CA GLU A 280 15.93 -13.75 -7.15
C GLU A 280 16.65 -15.02 -7.63
N ILE A 281 17.12 -15.05 -8.88
CA ILE A 281 17.96 -16.14 -9.43
C ILE A 281 19.23 -16.25 -8.60
N THR A 282 19.95 -15.14 -8.42
CA THR A 282 21.20 -15.11 -7.65
C THR A 282 20.97 -15.56 -6.21
N GLY A 283 19.91 -15.07 -5.56
CA GLY A 283 19.55 -15.46 -4.21
C GLY A 283 19.22 -16.95 -4.10
N SER A 284 18.52 -17.50 -5.09
CA SER A 284 18.17 -18.93 -5.11
C SER A 284 19.41 -19.81 -5.28
N VAL A 285 20.30 -19.46 -6.22
CA VAL A 285 21.57 -20.17 -6.47
C VAL A 285 22.51 -20.09 -5.26
N LEU A 286 22.59 -18.94 -4.58
CA LEU A 286 23.45 -18.80 -3.39
C LEU A 286 22.89 -19.49 -2.13
N SER A 287 21.59 -19.78 -2.10
CA SER A 287 20.92 -20.37 -0.93
C SER A 287 20.86 -21.89 -0.93
N GLU A 288 21.06 -22.50 -2.09
CA GLU A 288 21.05 -23.95 -2.30
C GLU A 288 22.52 -24.35 -2.61
N ASP A 289 23.03 -25.44 -2.04
CA ASP A 289 24.35 -25.95 -2.44
C ASP A 289 24.34 -26.21 -3.97
N ASP A 290 25.46 -26.06 -4.69
CA ASP A 290 25.52 -26.09 -6.17
C ASP A 290 24.84 -27.34 -6.81
N ASP A 291 24.73 -28.44 -6.08
CA ASP A 291 24.09 -29.70 -6.52
C ASP A 291 22.56 -29.77 -6.24
N ASP A 292 21.99 -28.81 -5.51
CA ASP A 292 20.61 -28.80 -5.00
C ASP A 292 19.73 -27.68 -5.57
N TYR A 293 20.22 -26.89 -6.54
CA TYR A 293 19.41 -25.84 -7.17
C TYR A 293 18.19 -26.43 -7.88
N ARG A 294 16.98 -26.20 -7.33
CA ARG A 294 15.75 -26.75 -7.90
C ARG A 294 15.02 -25.77 -8.81
N GLY A 295 15.36 -24.48 -8.81
CA GLY A 295 14.67 -23.46 -9.59
C GLY A 295 14.09 -22.35 -8.73
N LEU A 296 13.45 -21.38 -9.39
CA LEU A 296 12.86 -20.21 -8.76
C LEU A 296 11.61 -20.54 -7.96
N LYS A 297 11.45 -19.84 -6.83
CA LYS A 297 10.25 -19.88 -6.00
C LYS A 297 9.50 -18.57 -6.24
N VAL A 298 8.22 -18.66 -6.62
CA VAL A 298 7.42 -17.48 -7.01
C VAL A 298 6.10 -17.44 -6.27
N LEU A 299 5.61 -16.23 -6.02
CA LEU A 299 4.30 -15.97 -5.43
C LEU A 299 3.42 -15.22 -6.42
N SER A 300 2.15 -15.59 -6.56
CA SER A 300 1.23 -14.94 -7.47
C SER A 300 -0.16 -14.68 -6.89
N ASP A 301 -0.83 -13.68 -7.47
CA ASP A 301 -2.24 -13.37 -7.29
C ASP A 301 -2.74 -12.60 -8.52
N ALA A 302 -4.06 -12.64 -8.75
CA ALA A 302 -4.73 -11.85 -9.76
C ALA A 302 -5.56 -10.73 -9.13
N ARG A 303 -5.15 -9.49 -9.42
CA ARG A 303 -5.94 -8.31 -9.06
C ARG A 303 -6.89 -7.93 -10.18
N HIS A 304 -8.15 -8.23 -9.99
CA HIS A 304 -9.22 -7.81 -10.88
C HIS A 304 -9.57 -6.32 -10.71
N CYS A 305 -9.64 -5.58 -11.81
CA CYS A 305 -10.27 -4.27 -11.82
C CYS A 305 -11.80 -4.44 -11.79
N TRP A 306 -12.49 -3.62 -11.00
CA TRP A 306 -13.95 -3.71 -10.81
C TRP A 306 -14.42 -5.05 -10.20
N ARG A 307 -15.72 -5.18 -9.91
CA ARG A 307 -16.33 -6.39 -9.33
C ARG A 307 -17.29 -6.99 -10.36
N LYS A 308 -17.07 -8.27 -10.69
CA LYS A 308 -17.71 -9.09 -11.74
C LYS A 308 -17.28 -8.69 -13.16
N ASN A 309 -16.77 -9.66 -13.94
CA ASN A 309 -16.35 -9.50 -15.34
C ASN A 309 -15.40 -8.32 -15.53
N ALA A 310 -14.33 -8.34 -14.73
CA ALA A 310 -13.26 -7.36 -14.75
C ALA A 310 -12.82 -7.03 -16.17
N TYR A 311 -12.69 -5.75 -16.48
CA TYR A 311 -12.23 -5.31 -17.79
C TYR A 311 -10.74 -5.60 -17.98
N ASN A 312 -9.97 -5.46 -16.91
CA ASN A 312 -8.54 -5.71 -16.83
C ASN A 312 -8.24 -6.50 -15.55
N SER A 313 -7.17 -7.29 -15.56
CA SER A 313 -6.63 -7.94 -14.37
C SER A 313 -5.11 -7.94 -14.42
N ASP A 314 -4.49 -7.53 -13.32
CA ASP A 314 -3.05 -7.64 -13.15
C ASP A 314 -2.76 -8.99 -12.50
N VAL A 315 -2.13 -9.90 -13.25
CA VAL A 315 -1.58 -11.14 -12.71
C VAL A 315 -0.11 -10.91 -12.47
N VAL A 316 0.31 -10.94 -11.21
CA VAL A 316 1.62 -10.49 -10.78
C VAL A 316 2.39 -11.64 -10.17
N PHE A 317 3.68 -11.72 -10.47
CA PHE A 317 4.59 -12.72 -9.94
C PHE A 317 5.68 -12.01 -9.16
N LEU A 318 5.80 -12.37 -7.89
CA LEU A 318 6.82 -11.88 -6.99
C LEU A 318 7.85 -12.99 -6.77
N GLY A 319 9.12 -12.62 -6.65
CA GLY A 319 10.15 -13.51 -6.12
C GLY A 319 9.83 -13.87 -4.67
N HIS A 320 10.00 -15.15 -4.30
CA HIS A 320 9.69 -15.60 -2.94
C HIS A 320 10.70 -15.05 -1.92
N ALA A 321 11.97 -14.90 -2.29
CA ALA A 321 13.01 -14.42 -1.38
C ALA A 321 13.10 -12.90 -1.34
N THR A 322 13.03 -12.25 -2.51
CA THR A 322 13.16 -10.78 -2.64
C THR A 322 11.85 -10.04 -2.38
N HIS A 323 10.71 -10.72 -2.51
CA HIS A 323 9.36 -10.14 -2.49
C HIS A 323 9.13 -9.03 -3.53
N ARG A 324 10.03 -8.88 -4.50
CA ARG A 324 9.94 -7.91 -5.60
C ARG A 324 9.15 -8.51 -6.75
N VAL A 325 8.47 -7.66 -7.52
CA VAL A 325 7.77 -8.06 -8.74
C VAL A 325 8.81 -8.41 -9.79
N ILE A 326 8.77 -9.65 -10.26
CA ILE A 326 9.65 -10.19 -11.31
C ILE A 326 8.93 -10.28 -12.66
N ARG A 327 7.60 -10.36 -12.64
CA ARG A 327 6.78 -10.35 -13.84
C ARG A 327 5.40 -9.79 -13.57
N HIS A 328 4.88 -9.05 -14.55
CA HIS A 328 3.52 -8.55 -14.59
C HIS A 328 2.88 -8.98 -15.91
N GLU A 329 1.69 -9.55 -15.81
CA GLU A 329 0.87 -9.95 -16.94
C GLU A 329 -0.48 -9.24 -16.86
N LEU A 330 -0.74 -8.36 -17.83
CA LEU A 330 -2.05 -7.74 -18.00
C LEU A 330 -2.94 -8.69 -18.81
N VAL A 331 -4.08 -9.07 -18.23
CA VAL A 331 -5.12 -9.83 -18.93
C VAL A 331 -6.35 -8.95 -19.05
N THR A 332 -6.78 -8.68 -20.28
CA THR A 332 -7.97 -7.88 -20.54
C THR A 332 -9.16 -8.75 -20.89
N ARG A 333 -10.35 -8.14 -20.89
CA ARG A 333 -11.59 -8.83 -21.29
C ARG A 333 -11.58 -9.27 -22.76
N GLU A 334 -10.78 -8.61 -23.59
CA GLU A 334 -10.55 -9.02 -24.98
C GLU A 334 -9.70 -10.29 -25.07
N ASP A 335 -8.77 -10.49 -24.13
CA ASP A 335 -7.99 -11.72 -24.03
C ASP A 335 -8.84 -12.90 -23.57
N GLU A 336 -9.67 -12.67 -22.54
CA GLU A 336 -10.54 -13.67 -21.93
C GLU A 336 -11.81 -12.98 -21.40
N PRO A 337 -13.01 -13.28 -21.92
CA PRO A 337 -14.24 -12.62 -21.48
C PRO A 337 -14.61 -12.88 -20.01
N VAL A 338 -14.12 -13.98 -19.42
CA VAL A 338 -14.47 -14.42 -18.07
C VAL A 338 -13.35 -14.09 -17.09
N SER A 339 -13.56 -13.05 -16.26
CA SER A 339 -12.58 -12.58 -15.27
C SER A 339 -12.01 -13.66 -14.33
N GLN A 340 -12.80 -14.70 -14.03
CA GLN A 340 -12.40 -15.82 -13.18
C GLN A 340 -11.28 -16.66 -13.81
N ASN A 341 -11.14 -16.62 -15.14
CA ASN A 341 -10.09 -17.30 -15.89
C ASN A 341 -8.85 -16.42 -16.09
N HIS A 342 -8.91 -15.11 -15.82
CA HIS A 342 -7.80 -14.20 -16.10
C HIS A 342 -6.52 -14.61 -15.37
N GLU A 343 -6.64 -15.07 -14.11
CA GLU A 343 -5.49 -15.56 -13.34
C GLU A 343 -4.82 -16.73 -14.07
N MET A 344 -5.58 -17.70 -14.57
CA MET A 344 -5.04 -18.82 -15.33
C MET A 344 -4.38 -18.36 -16.63
N VAL A 345 -4.99 -17.42 -17.36
CA VAL A 345 -4.41 -16.88 -18.60
C VAL A 345 -3.08 -16.17 -18.32
N GLY A 346 -3.02 -15.33 -17.28
CA GLY A 346 -1.79 -14.66 -16.87
C GLY A 346 -0.73 -15.65 -16.40
N THR A 347 -1.11 -16.68 -15.64
CA THR A 347 -0.22 -17.77 -15.24
C THR A 347 0.34 -18.52 -16.44
N ARG A 348 -0.49 -18.84 -17.44
CA ARG A 348 -0.01 -19.49 -18.66
C ARG A 348 1.03 -18.63 -19.39
N ARG A 349 0.73 -17.34 -19.59
CA ARG A 349 1.66 -16.37 -20.20
C ARG A 349 2.99 -16.28 -19.45
N PHE A 350 2.93 -16.26 -18.12
CA PHE A 350 4.14 -16.29 -17.28
C PHE A 350 4.98 -17.54 -17.51
N TYR A 351 4.37 -18.73 -17.52
CA TYR A 351 5.12 -19.97 -17.74
C TYR A 351 5.66 -20.06 -19.17
N GLU A 352 4.92 -19.63 -20.19
CA GLU A 352 5.43 -19.54 -21.56
C GLU A 352 6.64 -18.60 -21.65
N TRP A 353 6.59 -17.45 -20.96
CA TRP A 353 7.69 -16.50 -20.85
C TRP A 353 8.91 -17.08 -20.11
N ALA A 354 8.68 -17.86 -19.05
CA ALA A 354 9.72 -18.50 -18.25
C ALA A 354 10.41 -19.62 -19.04
N ASP A 355 9.63 -20.49 -19.69
CA ASP A 355 10.13 -21.59 -20.53
C ASP A 355 10.99 -21.04 -21.68
N ALA A 356 10.53 -19.97 -22.34
CA ALA A 356 11.27 -19.32 -23.43
C ALA A 356 12.64 -18.75 -22.99
N ARG A 357 12.83 -18.53 -21.69
CA ARG A 357 14.08 -18.05 -21.08
C ARG A 357 14.88 -19.16 -20.40
N GLY A 358 14.41 -20.40 -20.43
CA GLY A 358 15.03 -21.52 -19.71
C GLY A 358 14.96 -21.37 -18.19
N LEU A 359 13.98 -20.63 -17.67
CA LEU A 359 13.79 -20.47 -16.22
C LEU A 359 13.03 -21.66 -15.66
N SER A 360 13.65 -22.36 -14.72
CA SER A 360 12.98 -23.43 -13.97
C SER A 360 12.23 -22.85 -12.78
N ILE A 361 10.93 -23.16 -12.64
CA ILE A 361 10.12 -22.76 -11.49
C ILE A 361 9.95 -23.97 -10.58
N HIS A 362 10.54 -23.92 -9.39
CA HIS A 362 10.49 -24.98 -8.39
C HIS A 362 9.20 -24.95 -7.57
N LEU A 363 8.79 -23.78 -7.10
CA LEU A 363 7.62 -23.62 -6.22
C LEU A 363 6.76 -22.46 -6.70
N HIS A 364 5.46 -22.68 -6.82
CA HIS A 364 4.48 -21.63 -7.14
C HIS A 364 3.47 -21.47 -6.01
N GLY A 365 3.60 -20.36 -5.27
CA GLY A 365 2.71 -19.96 -4.18
C GLY A 365 1.51 -19.12 -4.64
N HIS A 366 0.27 -19.48 -4.28
CA HIS A 366 -0.91 -18.68 -4.63
C HIS A 366 -2.16 -18.95 -3.73
N ASP A 367 -3.23 -18.17 -3.89
CA ASP A 367 -4.46 -18.16 -3.05
C ASP A 367 -5.41 -19.37 -3.25
N ARG A 368 -4.90 -20.50 -3.76
CA ARG A 368 -5.65 -21.73 -4.08
C ARG A 368 -6.71 -21.55 -5.17
N ASN A 369 -6.33 -20.94 -6.28
CA ASN A 369 -7.14 -20.98 -7.48
C ASN A 369 -7.14 -22.42 -8.05
N LEU A 370 -8.30 -23.08 -8.06
CA LEU A 370 -8.45 -24.47 -8.52
C LEU A 370 -8.02 -24.67 -9.98
N THR A 371 -8.17 -23.65 -10.84
CA THR A 371 -7.73 -23.75 -12.23
C THR A 371 -6.22 -23.67 -12.37
N VAL A 372 -5.56 -22.89 -11.50
CA VAL A 372 -4.10 -22.85 -11.40
C VAL A 372 -3.56 -24.16 -10.83
N ASN A 373 -4.15 -24.69 -9.74
CA ASN A 373 -3.75 -26.01 -9.19
C ASN A 373 -3.78 -27.09 -10.27
N LYS A 374 -4.90 -27.20 -10.99
CA LYS A 374 -5.05 -28.17 -12.06
C LYS A 374 -4.05 -27.95 -13.19
N PHE A 375 -3.81 -26.69 -13.58
CA PHE A 375 -2.80 -26.39 -14.60
C PHE A 375 -1.40 -26.84 -14.18
N LEU A 376 -1.00 -26.60 -12.94
CA LEU A 376 0.30 -27.04 -12.42
C LEU A 376 0.39 -28.56 -12.36
N GLU A 377 -0.64 -29.24 -11.87
CA GLU A 377 -0.71 -30.70 -11.82
C GLU A 377 -0.62 -31.33 -13.22
N ASP A 378 -1.40 -30.84 -14.18
CA ASP A 378 -1.50 -31.42 -15.52
C ASP A 378 -0.30 -31.07 -16.42
N ASN A 379 0.35 -29.92 -16.23
CA ASN A 379 1.32 -29.36 -17.19
C ASN A 379 2.71 -29.07 -16.61
N ARG A 380 2.86 -29.03 -15.28
CA ARG A 380 4.08 -28.59 -14.59
C ARG A 380 4.51 -29.60 -13.54
N GLY A 381 4.74 -30.84 -13.94
CA GLY A 381 5.13 -31.94 -13.03
C GLY A 381 6.44 -31.76 -12.25
N TYR A 382 7.27 -30.78 -12.64
CA TYR A 382 8.48 -30.39 -11.91
C TYR A 382 8.24 -29.26 -10.88
N THR A 383 7.15 -28.51 -11.01
CA THR A 383 6.82 -27.39 -10.12
C THR A 383 5.94 -27.86 -8.97
N GLU A 384 6.38 -27.62 -7.76
CA GLU A 384 5.61 -27.83 -6.54
C GLU A 384 4.54 -26.74 -6.39
N ASN A 385 3.32 -27.15 -6.06
CA ASN A 385 2.21 -26.24 -5.82
C ASN A 385 2.13 -25.84 -4.34
N GLY A 386 2.14 -24.54 -4.05
CA GLY A 386 2.02 -24.00 -2.70
C GLY A 386 0.75 -23.18 -2.52
N ASN A 387 -0.24 -23.71 -1.82
CA ASN A 387 -1.44 -22.93 -1.48
C ASN A 387 -1.22 -22.08 -0.23
N ASP A 388 -1.75 -20.85 -0.25
CA ASP A 388 -1.67 -19.92 0.88
C ASP A 388 -2.27 -20.51 2.17
N THR A 389 -1.43 -20.56 3.20
CA THR A 389 -1.82 -21.13 4.49
C THR A 389 -2.68 -20.19 5.32
N TRP A 390 -2.57 -18.88 5.12
CA TRP A 390 -3.40 -17.92 5.84
C TRP A 390 -4.87 -18.07 5.43
N HIS A 391 -5.14 -18.07 4.13
CA HIS A 391 -6.47 -18.28 3.56
C HIS A 391 -7.04 -19.66 3.94
N ALA A 392 -6.21 -20.70 3.99
CA ALA A 392 -6.61 -22.02 4.46
C ALA A 392 -7.03 -22.01 5.94
N THR A 393 -6.18 -21.46 6.82
CA THR A 393 -6.42 -21.47 8.28
C THR A 393 -7.51 -20.49 8.73
N LYS A 394 -7.74 -19.40 8.00
CA LYS A 394 -8.83 -18.44 8.26
C LYS A 394 -10.21 -19.10 8.24
N ASN A 395 -10.43 -20.03 7.31
CA ASN A 395 -11.69 -20.76 7.20
C ASN A 395 -11.86 -21.85 8.27
N LEU A 396 -10.76 -22.36 8.84
CA LEU A 396 -10.80 -23.35 9.92
C LEU A 396 -11.57 -22.82 11.12
N ALA A 397 -11.27 -21.61 11.62
CA ALA A 397 -11.93 -21.04 12.79
C ALA A 397 -13.45 -20.94 12.61
N LYS A 398 -13.90 -20.53 11.42
CA LYS A 398 -15.32 -20.43 11.07
C LYS A 398 -15.99 -21.80 10.99
N SER A 399 -15.31 -22.79 10.42
CA SER A 399 -15.84 -24.16 10.35
C SER A 399 -15.86 -24.84 11.71
N PHE A 400 -14.83 -24.65 12.53
CA PHE A 400 -14.69 -25.22 13.87
C PHE A 400 -15.75 -24.67 14.83
N ALA A 401 -16.15 -23.41 14.67
CA ALA A 401 -17.23 -22.82 15.46
C ALA A 401 -18.55 -23.63 15.36
N LYS A 402 -18.76 -24.41 14.29
CA LYS A 402 -19.94 -25.27 14.14
C LYS A 402 -19.89 -26.54 15.00
N VAL A 403 -18.70 -27.02 15.35
CA VAL A 403 -18.50 -28.20 16.20
C VAL A 403 -18.23 -27.84 17.66
N ALA A 404 -17.85 -26.58 17.92
CA ALA A 404 -17.60 -26.04 19.26
C ALA A 404 -18.88 -25.56 19.97
N LYS A 405 -19.91 -25.14 19.21
CA LYS A 405 -21.16 -24.59 19.78
C LYS A 405 -22.37 -24.83 18.85
N GLY A 406 -23.55 -24.98 19.44
CA GLY A 406 -24.81 -25.15 18.70
C GLY A 406 -26.02 -25.22 19.63
N THR A 407 -27.15 -25.68 19.09
CA THR A 407 -28.41 -25.82 19.85
C THR A 407 -28.41 -27.11 20.66
N VAL A 408 -29.19 -27.16 21.74
CA VAL A 408 -29.35 -28.38 22.56
C VAL A 408 -29.79 -29.59 21.71
N ALA A 409 -30.69 -29.38 20.74
CA ALA A 409 -31.18 -30.43 19.86
C ALA A 409 -30.10 -31.07 18.94
N THR A 410 -28.99 -30.38 18.72
CA THR A 410 -27.87 -30.85 17.86
C THR A 410 -26.62 -31.25 18.64
N ARG A 411 -26.69 -31.16 19.98
CA ARG A 411 -25.62 -31.56 20.90
C ARG A 411 -25.34 -33.06 20.76
N GLY A 412 -24.06 -33.43 20.71
CA GLY A 412 -23.63 -34.83 20.53
C GLY A 412 -23.85 -35.38 19.11
N ARG A 413 -24.33 -34.56 18.17
CA ARG A 413 -24.43 -34.92 16.74
C ARG A 413 -23.51 -34.05 15.89
N VAL A 414 -23.64 -32.74 16.03
CA VAL A 414 -22.91 -31.75 15.21
C VAL A 414 -21.90 -30.97 16.03
N TRP A 415 -22.11 -30.84 17.35
CA TRP A 415 -21.22 -30.13 18.25
C TRP A 415 -21.19 -30.76 19.65
N HIS A 416 -20.13 -30.50 20.41
CA HIS A 416 -19.96 -31.01 21.78
C HIS A 416 -19.38 -29.95 22.73
N PRO A 417 -19.83 -29.84 24.00
CA PRO A 417 -19.30 -28.87 24.97
C PRO A 417 -17.80 -28.97 25.22
N GLU A 418 -17.24 -30.19 25.23
CA GLU A 418 -15.78 -30.39 25.39
C GLU A 418 -14.96 -29.76 24.26
N LEU A 419 -15.57 -29.37 23.13
CA LEU A 419 -14.87 -28.71 22.01
C LEU A 419 -14.91 -27.18 22.09
N SER A 420 -15.64 -26.61 23.06
CA SER A 420 -15.94 -25.18 23.12
C SER A 420 -14.70 -24.28 23.28
N ASP A 421 -13.65 -24.74 23.97
CA ASP A 421 -12.42 -24.00 24.27
C ASP A 421 -11.26 -24.26 23.29
N LYS A 422 -11.46 -25.13 22.28
CA LYS A 422 -10.38 -25.67 21.43
C LYS A 422 -10.11 -24.87 20.16
N GLY A 423 -11.04 -24.01 19.73
CA GLY A 423 -11.00 -23.39 18.40
C GLY A 423 -9.72 -22.61 18.09
N ALA A 424 -9.22 -21.81 19.05
CA ALA A 424 -7.96 -21.08 18.86
C ALA A 424 -6.75 -22.02 18.77
N GLY A 425 -6.71 -23.05 19.63
CA GLY A 425 -5.63 -24.04 19.65
C GLY A 425 -5.56 -24.87 18.38
N VAL A 426 -6.73 -25.25 17.85
CA VAL A 426 -6.84 -26.01 16.60
C VAL A 426 -6.28 -25.21 15.42
N LYS A 427 -6.62 -23.92 15.31
CA LYS A 427 -6.05 -23.08 14.24
C LYS A 427 -4.51 -23.03 14.32
N THR A 428 -3.97 -22.79 15.52
CA THR A 428 -2.52 -22.73 15.74
C THR A 428 -1.85 -24.08 15.45
N HIS A 429 -2.47 -25.20 15.85
CA HIS A 429 -1.96 -26.54 15.60
C HIS A 429 -1.87 -26.85 14.10
N PHE A 430 -2.87 -26.48 13.32
CA PHE A 430 -2.84 -26.68 11.87
C PHE A 430 -1.71 -25.90 11.20
N TYR A 431 -1.52 -24.63 11.57
CA TYR A 431 -0.41 -23.82 11.05
C TYR A 431 0.94 -24.42 11.45
N TRP A 432 1.09 -24.82 12.72
CA TRP A 432 2.29 -25.51 13.19
C TRP A 432 2.55 -26.82 12.43
N ALA A 433 1.52 -27.64 12.21
CA ALA A 433 1.64 -28.91 11.50
C ALA A 433 2.13 -28.71 10.06
N MET A 434 1.59 -27.73 9.33
CA MET A 434 2.06 -27.36 7.98
C MET A 434 3.52 -26.91 8.01
N LYS A 435 3.87 -25.98 8.90
CA LYS A 435 5.23 -25.43 9.00
C LYS A 435 6.29 -26.48 9.33
N THR A 436 5.90 -27.55 10.03
CA THR A 436 6.87 -28.49 10.59
C THR A 436 6.86 -29.86 9.90
N CYS A 437 5.99 -30.08 8.91
CA CYS A 437 5.91 -31.35 8.17
C CYS A 437 7.05 -31.58 7.17
N ASN A 438 7.90 -30.58 6.92
CA ASN A 438 9.12 -30.72 6.11
C ASN A 438 8.85 -31.30 4.70
N GLY A 439 7.79 -30.83 4.03
CA GLY A 439 7.44 -31.33 2.69
C GLY A 439 6.67 -32.67 2.68
N ASP A 440 6.51 -33.36 3.81
CA ASP A 440 5.91 -34.69 3.84
C ASP A 440 4.38 -34.63 4.10
N PRO A 441 3.54 -35.04 3.13
CA PRO A 441 2.08 -35.03 3.26
C PRO A 441 1.56 -36.04 4.30
N ALA A 442 2.21 -37.20 4.45
CA ALA A 442 1.83 -38.21 5.42
C ALA A 442 2.15 -37.73 6.83
N LEU A 443 3.31 -37.09 7.01
CA LEU A 443 3.68 -36.46 8.28
C LEU A 443 2.76 -35.31 8.64
N LEU A 444 2.32 -34.51 7.67
CA LEU A 444 1.30 -33.48 7.87
C LEU A 444 0.01 -34.10 8.41
N GLN A 445 -0.54 -35.12 7.73
CA GLN A 445 -1.76 -35.80 8.17
C GLN A 445 -1.60 -36.45 9.56
N PHE A 446 -0.46 -37.08 9.82
CA PHE A 446 -0.14 -37.64 11.14
C PHE A 446 -0.18 -36.57 12.23
N ARG A 447 0.48 -35.43 12.01
CA ARG A 447 0.49 -34.32 12.96
C ARG A 447 -0.90 -33.72 13.15
N LEU A 448 -1.69 -33.58 12.09
CA LEU A 448 -3.08 -33.12 12.19
C LEU A 448 -3.94 -34.07 13.03
N ASN A 449 -3.79 -35.38 12.86
CA ASN A 449 -4.51 -36.39 13.64
C ASN A 449 -4.14 -36.40 15.13
N ASN A 450 -2.87 -36.13 15.44
CA ASN A 450 -2.37 -36.10 16.81
C ASN A 450 -3.09 -35.08 17.71
N ILE A 451 -3.73 -34.05 17.15
CA ILE A 451 -4.49 -33.06 17.94
C ILE A 451 -5.56 -33.71 18.84
N VAL A 452 -6.14 -34.84 18.41
CA VAL A 452 -7.15 -35.56 19.17
C VAL A 452 -6.52 -36.14 20.44
N ARG A 453 -5.44 -36.91 20.29
CA ARG A 453 -4.70 -37.53 21.41
C ARG A 453 -4.12 -36.48 22.35
N HIS A 454 -3.61 -35.37 21.81
CA HIS A 454 -3.14 -34.25 22.61
C HIS A 454 -4.22 -33.69 23.55
N TYR A 455 -5.47 -33.60 23.10
CA TYR A 455 -6.58 -33.16 23.96
C TYR A 455 -7.11 -34.24 24.89
N GLN A 456 -6.78 -35.51 24.67
CA GLN A 456 -7.03 -36.62 25.60
C GLN A 456 -5.94 -36.73 26.68
N ASP A 457 -5.04 -35.75 26.77
CA ASP A 457 -3.87 -35.77 27.67
C ASP A 457 -2.86 -36.91 27.36
N ASP A 458 -2.90 -37.43 26.12
CA ASP A 458 -1.94 -38.43 25.63
C ASP A 458 -0.90 -37.76 24.74
N HIS A 459 0.27 -37.51 25.32
CA HIS A 459 1.36 -36.80 24.65
C HIS A 459 2.42 -37.70 24.03
N ARG A 460 2.21 -39.02 23.93
CA ARG A 460 3.24 -39.95 23.40
C ARG A 460 3.72 -39.57 22.00
N ASP A 461 2.79 -39.18 21.13
CA ASP A 461 3.07 -38.85 19.72
C ASP A 461 3.39 -37.37 19.51
N CYS A 462 3.34 -36.52 20.55
CA CYS A 462 3.63 -35.10 20.42
C CYS A 462 5.11 -34.89 20.03
N PHE A 463 5.36 -33.94 19.13
CA PHE A 463 6.67 -33.71 18.54
C PHE A 463 7.69 -33.29 19.61
N ALA A 464 8.77 -34.06 19.76
CA ALA A 464 9.80 -33.81 20.77
C ALA A 464 10.84 -32.76 20.34
N GLY A 465 10.77 -32.27 19.11
CA GLY A 465 11.85 -31.49 18.49
C GLY A 465 12.86 -32.39 17.78
N ASN A 466 13.67 -31.81 16.91
CA ASN A 466 14.69 -32.54 16.14
C ASN A 466 16.02 -31.75 16.03
N GLY A 467 16.30 -30.86 16.98
CA GLY A 467 17.49 -30.00 16.98
C GLY A 467 17.38 -28.77 16.09
N GLN A 468 16.64 -28.84 14.98
CA GLN A 468 16.35 -27.69 14.11
C GLN A 468 15.04 -26.97 14.48
N LEU A 469 14.04 -27.73 14.88
CA LEU A 469 12.74 -27.22 15.29
C LEU A 469 12.48 -27.52 16.76
N GLU A 470 11.94 -26.53 17.47
CA GLU A 470 11.49 -26.71 18.85
C GLU A 470 10.34 -27.73 18.94
N GLY A 471 10.39 -28.57 19.97
CA GLY A 471 9.33 -29.52 20.29
C GLY A 471 8.04 -28.83 20.73
N SER A 472 6.94 -29.58 20.72
CA SER A 472 5.68 -29.16 21.32
C SER A 472 5.89 -28.80 22.80
N ARG A 473 5.21 -27.76 23.30
CA ARG A 473 5.35 -27.31 24.69
C ARG A 473 5.16 -28.43 25.72
N CYS A 474 4.26 -29.39 25.48
CA CYS A 474 4.05 -30.55 26.35
C CYS A 474 5.24 -31.51 26.45
N LYS A 475 6.25 -31.37 25.59
CA LYS A 475 7.51 -32.13 25.62
C LYS A 475 8.67 -31.31 26.15
N THR A 476 8.62 -29.99 25.99
CA THR A 476 9.75 -29.09 26.29
C THR A 476 9.60 -28.35 27.61
N ASP A 477 8.37 -28.15 28.11
CA ASP A 477 8.08 -27.45 29.37
C ASP A 477 7.77 -28.48 30.48
N PRO A 478 8.65 -28.62 31.50
CA PRO A 478 8.41 -29.52 32.63
C PRO A 478 7.17 -29.18 33.45
N ASN A 479 6.68 -27.93 33.36
CA ASN A 479 5.50 -27.44 34.06
C ASN A 479 4.30 -27.33 33.12
N TYR A 480 4.30 -28.08 32.01
CA TYR A 480 3.15 -28.09 31.11
C TYR A 480 1.93 -28.69 31.80
N GLU A 481 0.86 -27.89 31.87
CA GLU A 481 -0.47 -28.33 32.26
C GLU A 481 -1.47 -28.05 31.15
N LEU A 482 -2.39 -28.98 30.93
CA LEU A 482 -3.46 -28.83 29.95
C LEU A 482 -4.47 -27.77 30.44
N HIS A 483 -4.33 -26.54 29.97
CA HIS A 483 -5.24 -25.44 30.32
C HIS A 483 -6.67 -25.57 29.72
N ARG A 484 -6.90 -26.54 28.83
CA ARG A 484 -8.18 -26.75 28.16
C ARG A 484 -8.85 -28.01 28.71
N THR A 485 -10.17 -28.06 28.59
CA THR A 485 -11.00 -29.20 28.99
C THR A 485 -10.46 -30.49 28.37
N THR A 486 -10.14 -31.50 29.16
CA THR A 486 -9.72 -32.81 28.64
C THR A 486 -10.83 -33.44 27.82
N LEU A 487 -10.47 -34.04 26.69
CA LEU A 487 -11.38 -34.72 25.79
C LEU A 487 -11.56 -36.15 26.26
N THR A 488 -12.75 -36.50 26.76
CA THR A 488 -13.01 -37.82 27.35
C THR A 488 -14.21 -38.52 26.72
N ASP A 489 -15.20 -37.75 26.25
CA ASP A 489 -16.40 -38.31 25.64
C ASP A 489 -16.10 -38.88 24.23
N PRO A 490 -16.40 -40.18 23.98
CA PRO A 490 -16.23 -40.81 22.65
C PRO A 490 -16.91 -40.05 21.50
N VAL A 491 -18.05 -39.39 21.78
CA VAL A 491 -18.77 -38.59 20.79
C VAL A 491 -18.00 -37.33 20.44
N ALA A 492 -17.38 -36.67 21.43
CA ALA A 492 -16.56 -35.50 21.20
C ALA A 492 -15.30 -35.83 20.39
N ILE A 493 -14.67 -36.97 20.69
CA ILE A 493 -13.54 -37.54 19.95
C ILE A 493 -13.92 -37.79 18.48
N ALA A 494 -15.06 -38.43 18.25
CA ALA A 494 -15.54 -38.72 16.90
C ALA A 494 -15.84 -37.44 16.10
N ILE A 495 -16.48 -36.44 16.73
CA ILE A 495 -16.77 -35.15 16.10
C ILE A 495 -15.48 -34.42 15.71
N LEU A 496 -14.49 -34.36 16.61
CA LEU A 496 -13.22 -33.68 16.33
C LEU A 496 -12.45 -34.40 15.21
N THR A 497 -12.35 -35.72 15.26
CA THR A 497 -11.67 -36.54 14.24
C THR A 497 -12.31 -36.34 12.87
N THR A 498 -13.64 -36.46 12.79
CA THR A 498 -14.40 -36.24 11.56
C THR A 498 -14.21 -34.82 11.04
N TRP A 499 -14.17 -33.83 11.92
CA TRP A 499 -13.92 -32.45 11.52
C TRP A 499 -12.52 -32.26 10.94
N VAL A 500 -11.47 -32.82 11.57
CA VAL A 500 -10.08 -32.78 11.08
C VAL A 500 -9.99 -33.40 9.68
N HIS A 501 -10.52 -34.61 9.51
CA HIS A 501 -10.54 -35.31 8.21
C HIS A 501 -11.38 -34.60 7.16
N GLY A 502 -12.39 -33.85 7.60
CA GLY A 502 -13.23 -33.03 6.76
C GLY A 502 -12.54 -31.78 6.18
N THR A 503 -11.43 -31.34 6.78
CA THR A 503 -10.73 -30.12 6.37
C THR A 503 -10.06 -30.27 5.01
N THR A 504 -9.98 -29.16 4.28
CA THR A 504 -9.28 -29.09 2.99
C THR A 504 -7.81 -29.47 3.10
N ILE A 505 -7.15 -29.04 4.18
CA ILE A 505 -5.72 -29.26 4.43
C ILE A 505 -5.46 -30.76 4.62
N TYR A 506 -6.32 -31.46 5.35
CA TYR A 506 -6.19 -32.91 5.52
C TYR A 506 -6.42 -33.69 4.21
N LYS A 507 -7.38 -33.24 3.40
CA LYS A 507 -7.76 -33.91 2.13
C LYS A 507 -6.76 -33.69 1.01
N ASN A 508 -6.12 -32.52 0.96
CA ASN A 508 -5.13 -32.17 -0.06
C ASN A 508 -3.85 -31.75 0.67
N PRO A 509 -3.13 -32.67 1.33
CA PRO A 509 -1.98 -32.32 2.15
C PRO A 509 -0.83 -31.75 1.32
N LEU A 510 -0.58 -32.29 0.12
CA LEU A 510 0.48 -31.87 -0.82
C LEU A 510 0.46 -30.37 -1.09
N ASP A 511 -0.73 -29.81 -1.28
CA ASP A 511 -0.96 -28.38 -1.51
C ASP A 511 -0.44 -27.46 -0.38
N TYR A 512 -0.17 -27.99 0.82
CA TYR A 512 0.12 -27.20 2.02
C TYR A 512 1.43 -27.57 2.71
N VAL A 513 2.17 -28.56 2.19
CA VAL A 513 3.40 -29.05 2.82
C VAL A 513 4.54 -28.02 2.82
N HIS A 514 4.51 -27.06 1.90
CA HIS A 514 5.49 -25.97 1.80
C HIS A 514 5.17 -24.75 2.66
N CYS A 515 3.99 -24.72 3.29
CA CYS A 515 3.57 -23.66 4.21
C CYS A 515 3.77 -22.22 3.67
N VAL A 516 3.34 -21.97 2.44
CA VAL A 516 3.53 -20.67 1.76
C VAL A 516 2.56 -19.60 2.29
N ASP A 517 3.07 -18.37 2.47
CA ASP A 517 2.29 -17.20 2.88
C ASP A 517 2.30 -16.12 1.78
N THR A 518 1.16 -15.84 1.14
CA THR A 518 1.04 -14.91 -0.01
C THR A 518 0.85 -13.43 0.38
N HIS A 519 1.06 -13.09 1.65
CA HIS A 519 0.78 -11.76 2.21
C HIS A 519 1.52 -10.59 1.52
N TYR A 520 2.70 -10.83 0.94
CA TYR A 520 3.41 -9.81 0.15
C TYR A 520 2.66 -9.47 -1.13
N VAL A 521 2.05 -10.45 -1.79
CA VAL A 521 1.25 -10.19 -3.00
C VAL A 521 -0.02 -9.41 -2.64
N GLU A 522 -0.68 -9.73 -1.52
CA GLU A 522 -1.80 -8.93 -1.01
C GLU A 522 -1.35 -7.49 -0.66
N SER A 523 -0.15 -7.34 -0.10
CA SER A 523 0.44 -6.03 0.22
C SER A 523 0.76 -5.21 -1.03
N PHE A 524 1.28 -5.84 -2.09
CA PHE A 524 1.46 -5.19 -3.39
C PHE A 524 0.13 -4.77 -4.00
N ASN A 525 -0.90 -5.62 -3.92
CA ASN A 525 -2.25 -5.31 -4.37
C ASN A 525 -2.86 -4.09 -3.66
N ASN A 526 -2.47 -3.85 -2.41
CA ASN A 526 -2.79 -2.63 -1.67
C ASN A 526 -1.95 -1.44 -2.13
N ALA A 527 -0.66 -1.61 -2.41
CA ALA A 527 0.20 -0.55 -2.95
C ALA A 527 -0.29 -0.04 -4.32
N LEU A 528 -0.77 -0.94 -5.18
CA LEU A 528 -1.42 -0.63 -6.47
C LEU A 528 -2.57 0.38 -6.32
N LEU A 529 -3.32 0.37 -5.20
CA LEU A 529 -4.45 1.29 -4.99
C LEU A 529 -4.04 2.77 -5.00
N GLN A 530 -2.78 3.09 -4.70
CA GLN A 530 -2.27 4.46 -4.79
C GLN A 530 -2.33 4.99 -6.22
N TYR A 531 -2.09 4.12 -7.21
CA TYR A 531 -1.99 4.50 -8.61
C TYR A 531 -3.25 4.20 -9.40
N HIS A 532 -3.98 3.14 -9.07
CA HIS A 532 -5.27 2.86 -9.72
C HIS A 532 -6.25 2.15 -8.77
N ASP A 533 -7.30 2.87 -8.37
CA ASP A 533 -8.38 2.33 -7.54
C ASP A 533 -9.18 1.25 -8.30
N LYS A 534 -9.53 0.15 -7.63
CA LYS A 534 -10.34 -0.95 -8.20
C LYS A 534 -11.72 -0.50 -8.72
N ARG A 535 -12.22 0.66 -8.31
CA ARG A 535 -13.55 1.19 -8.64
C ARG A 535 -13.55 2.08 -9.87
N ILE A 536 -12.37 2.49 -10.35
CA ILE A 536 -12.24 3.41 -11.47
C ILE A 536 -11.82 2.61 -12.69
N VAL A 537 -12.55 2.81 -13.78
CA VAL A 537 -12.22 2.21 -15.07
C VAL A 537 -11.23 3.14 -15.77
N PHE A 538 -10.06 2.60 -16.09
CA PHE A 538 -9.04 3.30 -16.87
C PHE A 538 -8.99 2.68 -18.27
N GLY A 539 -8.71 3.51 -19.28
CA GLY A 539 -8.30 3.00 -20.59
C GLY A 539 -7.00 2.19 -20.47
N ARG A 540 -6.75 1.30 -21.43
CA ARG A 540 -5.62 0.35 -21.41
C ARG A 540 -4.28 1.01 -21.11
N ASP A 541 -3.94 2.10 -21.80
CA ASP A 541 -2.66 2.81 -21.63
C ASP A 541 -2.49 3.39 -20.22
N GLN A 542 -3.51 4.06 -19.72
CA GLN A 542 -3.51 4.61 -18.34
C GLN A 542 -3.44 3.49 -17.30
N TYR A 543 -4.16 2.39 -17.54
CA TYR A 543 -4.15 1.23 -16.65
C TYR A 543 -2.74 0.65 -16.55
N LEU A 544 -2.13 0.34 -17.70
CA LEU A 544 -0.80 -0.25 -17.77
C LEU A 544 0.28 0.67 -17.19
N MET A 545 0.27 1.96 -17.55
CA MET A 545 1.20 2.93 -16.97
C MET A 545 1.09 3.00 -15.44
N ARG A 546 -0.13 2.97 -14.89
CA ARG A 546 -0.37 3.00 -13.43
C ARG A 546 0.06 1.70 -12.74
N SER A 547 -0.12 0.54 -13.39
CA SER A 547 0.43 -0.73 -12.91
C SER A 547 1.96 -0.72 -12.94
N HIS A 548 2.60 -0.17 -13.97
CA HIS A 548 4.06 -0.05 -14.02
C HIS A 548 4.63 0.93 -12.98
N LEU A 549 3.93 2.04 -12.70
CA LEU A 549 4.30 2.95 -11.60
C LEU A 549 4.23 2.27 -10.23
N SER A 550 3.25 1.39 -10.02
CA SER A 550 3.15 0.66 -8.75
C SER A 550 4.26 -0.39 -8.61
N ILE A 551 4.68 -1.02 -9.70
CA ILE A 551 5.83 -1.94 -9.74
C ILE A 551 7.12 -1.20 -9.37
N LEU A 552 7.38 -0.05 -9.99
CA LEU A 552 8.54 0.79 -9.67
C LEU A 552 8.55 1.20 -8.19
N ASP A 553 7.41 1.68 -7.69
CA ASP A 553 7.26 2.04 -6.27
C ASP A 553 7.42 0.84 -5.34
N TRP A 554 6.89 -0.33 -5.72
CA TRP A 554 7.01 -1.54 -4.89
C TRP A 554 8.45 -2.06 -4.84
N ASN A 555 9.08 -2.27 -5.99
CA ASN A 555 10.42 -2.84 -6.07
C ASN A 555 11.47 -1.94 -5.39
N GLU A 556 11.30 -0.62 -5.40
CA GLU A 556 12.16 0.31 -4.68
C GLU A 556 12.00 0.24 -3.15
N HIS A 557 10.81 -0.15 -2.64
CA HIS A 557 10.47 0.06 -1.23
C HIS A 557 10.00 -1.18 -0.45
N VAL A 558 9.84 -2.34 -1.11
CA VAL A 558 9.56 -3.60 -0.41
C VAL A 558 10.70 -3.90 0.56
N ASP A 559 10.36 -4.39 1.75
CA ASP A 559 11.30 -4.65 2.84
C ASP A 559 12.19 -3.47 3.25
N ARG A 560 11.75 -2.24 2.99
CA ARG A 560 12.44 -1.04 3.46
C ARG A 560 12.70 -1.11 4.97
N GLU A 561 13.89 -0.64 5.35
CA GLU A 561 14.31 -0.62 6.75
C GLU A 561 13.38 0.20 7.64
N HIS A 562 13.45 -0.04 8.95
CA HIS A 562 12.70 0.69 9.96
C HIS A 562 13.62 1.54 10.85
N THR A 563 13.12 2.70 11.27
CA THR A 563 13.84 3.62 12.17
C THR A 563 13.60 3.32 13.64
N SER A 564 12.47 2.70 13.97
CA SER A 564 12.09 2.36 15.33
C SER A 564 10.97 1.32 15.37
N ILE A 565 10.71 0.78 16.56
CA ILE A 565 9.61 -0.15 16.82
C ILE A 565 8.71 0.44 17.91
N ILE A 566 7.45 0.70 17.59
CA ILE A 566 6.45 1.20 18.54
C ILE A 566 5.71 0.01 19.15
N ARG A 567 5.92 -0.25 20.44
CA ARG A 567 5.15 -1.23 21.20
C ARG A 567 3.97 -0.53 21.87
N ARG A 568 2.75 -0.81 21.39
CA ARG A 568 1.52 -0.40 22.06
C ARG A 568 0.82 -1.65 22.57
N GLN A 569 0.72 -1.79 23.89
CA GLN A 569 -0.15 -2.80 24.46
C GLN A 569 -1.59 -2.43 24.13
N SER A 570 -2.27 -3.29 23.37
CA SER A 570 -3.69 -3.14 23.07
C SER A 570 -4.48 -4.12 23.91
N ALA A 571 -5.47 -3.63 24.65
CA ALA A 571 -6.44 -4.49 25.34
C ALA A 571 -7.21 -5.39 24.35
N THR A 572 -7.33 -4.99 23.08
CA THR A 572 -7.98 -5.79 22.03
C THR A 572 -7.09 -6.87 21.42
N ASN A 573 -5.77 -6.78 21.62
CA ASN A 573 -4.81 -7.79 21.19
C ASN A 573 -3.69 -7.95 22.24
N PRO A 574 -4.01 -8.50 23.43
CA PRO A 574 -3.07 -8.59 24.55
C PRO A 574 -1.91 -9.56 24.28
N ARG A 575 -2.00 -10.38 23.21
CA ARG A 575 -0.95 -11.31 22.79
C ARG A 575 -0.03 -10.74 21.71
N ALA A 576 -0.24 -9.50 21.27
CA ALA A 576 0.70 -8.84 20.35
C ALA A 576 1.98 -8.49 21.11
N VAL A 577 2.99 -9.36 21.01
CA VAL A 577 4.31 -9.17 21.61
C VAL A 577 5.21 -8.33 20.70
N GLU A 578 5.00 -8.43 19.40
CA GLU A 578 5.77 -7.69 18.39
C GLU A 578 5.27 -6.25 18.26
N GLY A 579 6.21 -5.30 18.27
CA GLY A 579 5.89 -3.88 18.07
C GLY A 579 5.71 -3.53 16.60
N HIS A 580 4.98 -2.45 16.35
CA HIS A 580 4.79 -1.90 15.02
C HIS A 580 6.06 -1.21 14.52
N ARG A 581 6.64 -1.71 13.42
CA ARG A 581 7.84 -1.12 12.80
C ARG A 581 7.50 0.23 12.16
N VAL A 582 8.27 1.27 12.47
CA VAL A 582 8.18 2.59 11.82
C VAL A 582 9.19 2.62 10.68
N LEU A 583 8.70 2.51 9.45
CA LEU A 583 9.54 2.37 8.26
C LEU A 583 10.23 3.69 7.87
N LYS A 584 11.44 3.62 7.31
CA LYS A 584 12.16 4.77 6.73
C LYS A 584 11.31 5.43 5.63
N ARG A 585 11.41 6.74 5.46
CA ARG A 585 10.67 7.48 4.42
C ARG A 585 11.00 6.91 3.03
N LYS A 586 9.97 6.75 2.18
CA LYS A 586 10.14 6.37 0.77
C LYS A 586 10.98 7.42 0.05
N THR A 587 11.98 6.97 -0.71
CA THR A 587 12.85 7.80 -1.55
C THR A 587 12.11 8.26 -2.81
N ASN A 588 11.33 7.38 -3.44
CA ASN A 588 10.66 7.62 -4.73
C ASN A 588 11.62 8.10 -5.83
N SER A 589 12.84 7.56 -5.85
CA SER A 589 13.88 7.90 -6.82
C SER A 589 13.47 7.55 -8.25
N PHE A 590 12.59 6.56 -8.43
CA PHE A 590 12.00 6.23 -9.73
C PHE A 590 11.34 7.44 -10.41
N LYS A 591 10.78 8.39 -9.65
CA LYS A 591 10.15 9.60 -10.21
C LYS A 591 11.17 10.49 -10.90
N ALA A 592 12.30 10.76 -10.26
CA ALA A 592 13.39 11.53 -10.85
C ALA A 592 13.93 10.83 -12.10
N THR A 593 14.12 9.51 -12.03
CA THR A 593 14.60 8.69 -13.16
C THR A 593 13.67 8.75 -14.37
N ILE A 594 12.34 8.65 -14.14
CA ILE A 594 11.36 8.81 -15.23
C ILE A 594 11.48 10.20 -15.85
N TRP A 595 11.58 11.25 -15.03
CA TRP A 595 11.70 12.62 -15.53
C TRP A 595 12.96 12.80 -16.39
N GLU A 596 14.10 12.30 -15.93
CA GLU A 596 15.36 12.38 -16.66
C GLU A 596 15.28 11.66 -18.01
N LYS A 597 14.74 10.43 -18.02
CA LYS A 597 14.56 9.67 -19.27
C LYS A 597 13.58 10.35 -20.22
N TYR A 598 12.47 10.86 -19.71
CA TYR A 598 11.51 11.61 -20.51
C TYR A 598 12.14 12.88 -21.11
N MET A 599 12.92 13.63 -20.34
CA MET A 599 13.64 14.81 -20.85
C MET A 599 14.67 14.43 -21.91
N SER A 600 15.37 13.30 -21.76
CA SER A 600 16.33 12.83 -22.79
C SER A 600 15.68 12.51 -24.14
N GLN A 601 14.38 12.21 -24.18
CA GLN A 601 13.64 12.05 -25.44
C GLN A 601 13.30 13.38 -26.11
N ILE A 602 13.19 14.45 -25.32
CA ILE A 602 12.85 15.81 -25.79
C ILE A 602 14.10 16.57 -26.22
N PHE A 603 15.22 16.33 -25.53
CA PHE A 603 16.55 16.80 -25.89
C PHE A 603 17.35 15.63 -26.46
N PRO A 604 17.11 15.20 -27.72
CA PRO A 604 17.96 14.19 -28.33
C PRO A 604 19.41 14.68 -28.28
N GLU A 605 20.31 13.84 -27.79
CA GLU A 605 21.74 14.14 -27.85
C GLU A 605 22.10 14.48 -29.29
N GLU A 606 22.71 15.65 -29.50
CA GLU A 606 23.35 15.94 -30.78
C GLU A 606 24.42 14.86 -30.95
N ASN A 607 24.18 13.90 -31.85
CA ASN A 607 25.20 12.95 -32.26
C ASN A 607 26.31 13.75 -32.96
N ASP A 608 27.32 14.16 -32.19
CA ASP A 608 28.60 14.64 -32.69
C ASP A 608 29.38 13.53 -33.41
#